data_AF-A0A5B6UYN9-F1
#
_entry.id   AF-A0A5B6UYN9-F1
#
_cell.length_a   1.000
_cell.length_b   1.000
_cell.length_c   1.000
_cell.angle_alpha   90.00
_cell.angle_beta   90.00
_cell.angle_gamma   90.00
#
_symmetry.space_group_name_H-M   'P 1'
#
loop_
_entity.id
_entity.type
_entity.pdbx_description
1 polymer ?
#
loop_
_entity_poly.entity_id
_entity_poly.type
_entity_poly.pdbx_seq_one_letter_code
_entity_poly.pdbx_strand_id
1 'polypeptide(L)'
;MLTVREEATKPFGFKPSVSHLKIFGCVCYALILAVKRNKLERRAQPGIFVGYSSCRKGYRIFDPFTNKVFESRNVKFSEEALWIWEAREAELVEQTDEVQNQHVDFFDDLPVRGTRAIFDVYERCNVTVLEPISYEEEKKCLDKSYGS
;
A
#
# COMPACT_ATOMS: atom_id res chain seq x y z
N MET A 1 45.10 -21.51 13.74
CA MET A 1 43.64 -21.29 13.73
C MET A 1 43.39 -19.86 14.21
N LEU A 2 43.31 -18.90 13.28
CA LEU A 2 43.05 -17.50 13.62
C LEU A 2 41.54 -17.27 13.51
N THR A 3 40.88 -17.03 14.64
CA THR A 3 39.48 -16.63 14.70
C THR A 3 39.36 -15.19 14.22
N VAL A 4 38.79 -15.01 13.03
CA VAL A 4 38.42 -13.69 12.51
C VAL A 4 37.30 -13.16 13.39
N ARG A 5 37.55 -12.08 14.13
CA ARG A 5 36.50 -11.36 14.86
C ARG A 5 35.67 -10.60 13.84
N GLU A 6 34.40 -10.96 13.75
CA GLU A 6 33.39 -10.23 12.98
C GLU A 6 33.13 -8.90 13.69
N GLU A 7 33.75 -7.83 13.20
CA GLU A 7 33.47 -6.48 13.68
C GLU A 7 32.16 -5.99 13.04
N ALA A 8 31.05 -6.21 13.75
CA ALA A 8 29.76 -5.62 13.40
C ALA A 8 29.88 -4.09 13.43
N THR A 9 29.83 -3.47 12.25
CA THR A 9 29.81 -2.01 12.10
C THR A 9 28.60 -1.45 12.84
N LYS A 10 28.83 -0.79 13.98
CA LYS A 10 27.81 -0.08 14.75
C LYS A 10 27.30 1.09 13.88
N PRO A 11 26.09 1.05 13.29
CA PRO A 11 25.57 2.21 12.60
C PRO A 11 25.42 3.32 13.66
N PHE A 12 25.99 4.48 13.36
CA PHE A 12 25.97 5.76 14.10
C PHE A 12 25.32 5.71 15.49
N GLY A 13 26.09 5.97 16.56
CA GLY A 13 25.70 5.85 17.97
C GLY A 13 24.56 6.75 18.47
N PHE A 14 23.70 7.27 17.60
CA PHE A 14 22.48 7.99 17.90
C PHE A 14 21.26 7.19 17.43
N LYS A 15 20.30 6.96 18.34
CA LYS A 15 19.06 6.25 18.00
C LYS A 15 18.19 7.17 17.11
N PRO A 16 17.88 6.79 15.85
CA PRO A 16 17.04 7.62 15.00
C PRO A 16 15.63 7.76 15.60
N SER A 17 15.04 8.95 15.50
CA SER A 17 13.66 9.19 15.91
C SER A 17 12.70 8.81 14.79
N VAL A 18 11.77 7.92 15.10
CA VAL A 18 10.70 7.44 14.20
C VAL A 18 9.35 8.10 14.48
N SER A 19 9.31 9.17 15.27
CA SER A 19 8.06 9.82 15.70
C SER A 19 7.22 10.41 14.56
N HIS A 20 7.83 10.64 13.40
CA HIS A 20 7.14 11.15 12.22
C HIS A 20 6.43 10.06 11.41
N LEU A 21 6.74 8.77 11.66
CA LEU A 21 6.13 7.65 10.97
C LEU A 21 4.70 7.44 11.48
N LYS A 22 3.78 7.23 10.54
CA LYS A 22 2.34 7.06 10.75
C LYS A 22 1.80 5.90 9.91
N ILE A 23 0.73 5.27 10.39
CA ILE A 23 0.07 4.13 9.75
C ILE A 23 -0.67 4.59 8.49
N PHE A 24 -0.34 4.01 7.34
CA PHE A 24 -1.04 4.27 6.08
C PHE A 24 -2.51 3.86 6.15
N GLY A 25 -3.39 4.63 5.52
CA GLY A 25 -4.84 4.38 5.54
C GLY A 25 -5.53 4.80 6.84
N CYS A 26 -4.82 5.37 7.82
CA CYS A 26 -5.49 5.87 9.02
C CYS A 26 -6.30 7.16 8.75
N VAL A 27 -7.36 7.34 9.53
CA VAL A 27 -8.16 8.57 9.55
C VAL A 27 -7.34 9.68 10.18
N CYS A 28 -7.31 10.84 9.52
CA CYS A 28 -6.55 11.99 9.96
C CYS A 28 -7.32 13.30 9.77
N TYR A 29 -6.91 14.33 10.50
CA TYR A 29 -7.55 15.63 10.51
C TYR A 29 -6.50 16.70 10.22
N ALA A 30 -6.56 17.30 9.04
CA ALA A 30 -5.71 18.40 8.62
C ALA A 30 -6.23 19.72 9.19
N LEU A 31 -5.37 20.49 9.85
CA LEU A 31 -5.73 21.80 10.37
C LEU A 31 -5.88 22.83 9.25
N ILE A 32 -7.02 23.53 9.22
CA ILE A 32 -7.25 24.66 8.32
C ILE A 32 -6.74 25.93 9.01
N LEU A 33 -5.82 26.65 8.34
CA LEU A 33 -5.23 27.88 8.88
C LEU A 33 -6.29 28.95 9.11
N ALA A 34 -6.15 29.70 10.20
CA ALA A 34 -7.13 30.71 10.59
C ALA A 34 -7.31 31.85 9.58
N VAL A 35 -6.30 32.10 8.75
CA VAL A 35 -6.34 33.12 7.68
C VAL A 35 -7.26 32.70 6.53
N LYS A 36 -7.49 31.39 6.37
CA LYS A 36 -8.33 30.83 5.29
C LYS A 36 -9.75 30.51 5.77
N ARG A 37 -10.12 30.85 7.02
CA ARG A 37 -11.41 30.50 7.61
C ARG A 37 -12.22 31.72 8.05
N ASN A 38 -13.52 31.71 7.78
CA ASN A 38 -14.46 32.61 8.44
C ASN A 38 -14.77 32.14 9.87
N LYS A 39 -15.36 33.02 10.71
CA LYS A 39 -15.59 32.78 12.15
C LYS A 39 -16.39 31.50 12.45
N LEU A 40 -17.20 31.02 11.50
CA LEU A 40 -18.08 29.85 11.62
C LEU A 40 -17.62 28.63 10.81
N GLU A 41 -16.48 28.70 10.11
CA GLU A 41 -16.02 27.59 9.28
C GLU A 41 -15.29 26.49 10.09
N ARG A 42 -15.33 25.27 9.53
CA ARG A 42 -14.72 24.09 10.13
C ARG A 42 -13.22 24.31 10.37
N ARG A 43 -12.74 23.90 11.54
CA ARG A 43 -11.33 24.09 11.95
C ARG A 43 -10.38 23.04 11.40
N ALA A 44 -10.89 21.86 11.03
CA ALA A 44 -10.09 20.77 10.50
C ALA A 44 -10.83 20.03 9.38
N GLN A 45 -10.08 19.64 8.35
CA GLN A 45 -10.56 18.83 7.24
C GLN A 45 -10.22 17.35 7.51
N PRO A 46 -11.20 16.45 7.56
CA PRO A 46 -10.97 15.02 7.70
C PRO A 46 -10.44 14.47 6.38
N GLY A 47 -9.65 13.41 6.46
CA GLY A 47 -9.17 12.70 5.30
C GLY A 47 -8.40 11.45 5.71
N ILE A 48 -7.85 10.77 4.72
CA ILE A 48 -7.17 9.50 4.87
C ILE A 48 -5.68 9.71 4.61
N PHE A 49 -4.84 9.22 5.50
CA PHE A 49 -3.39 9.35 5.34
C PHE A 49 -2.88 8.41 4.24
N VAL A 50 -2.28 8.96 3.19
CA VAL A 50 -1.78 8.18 2.03
C VAL A 50 -0.26 8.20 1.93
N GLY A 51 0.42 9.18 2.54
CA GLY A 51 1.88 9.13 2.65
C GLY A 51 2.54 10.47 2.91
N TYR A 52 3.83 10.54 2.60
CA TYR A 52 4.65 11.73 2.87
C TYR A 52 4.83 12.56 1.60
N SER A 53 4.94 13.88 1.75
CA SER A 53 5.29 14.76 0.63
C SER A 53 6.75 14.52 0.22
N SER A 54 6.98 14.41 -1.08
CA SER A 54 8.32 14.21 -1.66
C SER A 54 9.17 15.48 -1.65
N CYS A 55 8.52 16.66 -1.64
CA CYS A 55 9.20 17.93 -1.86
C CYS A 55 9.35 18.76 -0.58
N ARG A 56 8.47 18.56 0.42
CA ARG A 56 8.41 19.39 1.62
C ARG A 56 8.12 18.52 2.84
N LYS A 57 8.48 19.00 4.04
CA LYS A 57 7.99 18.39 5.28
C LYS A 57 6.48 18.54 5.30
N GLY A 58 5.75 17.44 5.14
CA GLY A 58 4.29 17.42 5.06
C GLY A 58 3.76 16.03 4.75
N TYR A 59 2.47 15.86 4.97
CA TYR A 59 1.74 14.62 4.78
C TYR A 59 0.78 14.78 3.60
N ARG A 60 0.65 13.73 2.81
CA ARG A 60 -0.34 13.55 1.74
C ARG A 60 -1.59 12.91 2.32
N ILE A 61 -2.70 13.60 2.11
CA ILE A 61 -4.00 13.24 2.66
C ILE A 61 -4.96 13.15 1.49
N PHE A 62 -5.67 12.04 1.40
CA PHE A 62 -6.75 11.85 0.45
C PHE A 62 -8.06 12.30 1.08
N ASP A 63 -8.76 13.19 0.39
CA ASP A 63 -10.11 13.57 0.73
C ASP A 63 -11.08 12.67 -0.04
N PRO A 64 -11.80 11.76 0.63
CA PRO A 64 -12.73 10.87 -0.03
C PRO A 64 -13.89 11.64 -0.70
N PHE A 65 -14.29 12.80 -0.19
CA PHE A 65 -15.43 13.55 -0.75
C PHE A 65 -15.09 14.25 -2.06
N THR A 66 -13.88 14.79 -2.16
CA THR A 66 -13.43 15.52 -3.36
C THR A 66 -12.61 14.65 -4.31
N ASN A 67 -12.28 13.41 -3.91
CA ASN A 67 -11.38 12.49 -4.61
C ASN A 67 -10.03 13.13 -4.96
N LYS A 68 -9.56 14.05 -4.11
CA LYS A 68 -8.30 14.79 -4.32
C LYS A 68 -7.32 14.51 -3.19
N VAL A 69 -6.05 14.42 -3.56
CA VAL A 69 -4.95 14.37 -2.62
C VAL A 69 -4.43 15.79 -2.39
N PHE A 70 -4.29 16.18 -1.13
CA PHE A 70 -3.71 17.46 -0.74
C PHE A 70 -2.58 17.25 0.28
N GLU A 71 -1.69 18.24 0.39
CA GLU A 71 -0.55 18.20 1.30
C GLU A 71 -0.75 19.15 2.49
N SER A 72 -0.55 18.66 3.72
CA SER A 72 -0.61 19.47 4.94
C SER A 72 0.46 19.09 5.95
N ARG A 73 0.93 20.09 6.70
CA ARG A 73 1.95 19.91 7.77
C ARG A 73 1.34 19.64 9.13
N ASN A 74 0.19 20.25 9.40
CA ASN A 74 -0.44 20.23 10.71
C ASN A 74 -1.60 19.25 10.64
N VAL A 75 -1.32 18.02 11.04
CA VAL A 75 -2.26 16.90 10.91
C VAL A 75 -2.32 16.14 12.23
N LYS A 76 -3.52 15.83 12.69
CA LYS A 76 -3.75 14.94 13.82
C LYS A 76 -4.18 13.57 13.30
N PHE A 77 -3.46 12.53 13.69
CA PHE A 77 -3.70 11.16 13.25
C PHE A 77 -4.49 10.38 14.31
N SER A 78 -5.45 9.59 13.86
CA SER A 78 -6.16 8.60 14.66
C SER A 78 -5.74 7.22 14.17
N GLU A 79 -4.60 6.73 14.63
CA GLU A 79 -3.99 5.47 14.16
C GLU A 79 -4.83 4.23 14.49
N GLU A 80 -5.74 4.34 15.47
CA GLU A 80 -6.73 3.31 15.82
C GLU A 80 -7.88 3.21 14.81
N ALA A 81 -8.12 4.27 14.04
CA ALA A 81 -9.19 4.33 13.05
C ALA A 81 -8.59 4.16 11.65
N LEU A 82 -8.75 2.97 11.07
CA LEU A 82 -8.37 2.69 9.69
C LEU A 82 -9.55 2.93 8.76
N TRP A 83 -9.24 3.43 7.56
CA TRP A 83 -10.21 3.59 6.50
C TRP A 83 -10.39 2.29 5.73
N ILE A 84 -11.62 1.79 5.66
CA ILE A 84 -11.99 0.61 4.87
C ILE A 84 -12.44 1.11 3.49
N TRP A 85 -11.68 0.78 2.44
CA TRP A 85 -11.97 1.27 1.09
C TRP A 85 -13.23 0.64 0.49
N GLU A 86 -13.49 -0.63 0.84
CA GLU A 86 -14.61 -1.45 0.33
C GLU A 86 -15.97 -0.98 0.87
N ALA A 87 -16.01 -0.39 2.07
CA ALA A 87 -17.26 0.01 2.71
C ALA A 87 -17.96 1.18 2.00
N ARG A 88 -17.26 1.91 1.13
CA ARG A 88 -17.77 3.14 0.50
C ARG A 88 -18.43 2.91 -0.87
N GLU A 89 -18.19 1.77 -1.51
CA GLU A 89 -18.95 1.42 -2.71
C GLU A 89 -20.45 1.23 -2.40
N ALA A 90 -20.80 0.89 -1.16
CA ALA A 90 -22.18 0.75 -0.72
C ALA A 90 -22.93 2.09 -0.56
N GLU A 91 -22.27 3.17 -0.13
CA GLU A 91 -22.93 4.47 0.13
C GLU A 91 -23.12 5.33 -1.13
N LEU A 92 -22.45 5.03 -2.25
CA LEU A 92 -22.60 5.76 -3.52
C LEU A 92 -23.68 5.16 -4.43
N VAL A 93 -24.27 4.01 -4.07
CA VAL A 93 -25.26 3.29 -4.88
C VAL A 93 -26.71 3.69 -4.53
N GLU A 94 -26.95 4.41 -3.42
CA GLU A 94 -28.32 4.80 -3.02
C GLU A 94 -28.92 6.00 -3.79
N GLN A 95 -28.36 6.40 -4.94
CA GLN A 95 -28.95 7.47 -5.78
C GLN A 95 -29.22 7.08 -7.24
N THR A 96 -29.15 5.79 -7.59
CA THR A 96 -29.66 5.32 -8.88
C THR A 96 -30.66 4.19 -8.66
N ASP A 97 -31.89 4.58 -8.36
CA ASP A 97 -33.03 3.70 -8.38
C ASP A 97 -33.26 3.16 -9.82
N GLU A 98 -33.18 1.83 -9.91
CA GLU A 98 -34.06 0.97 -10.72
C GLU A 98 -34.08 1.12 -12.25
N VAL A 99 -33.11 0.51 -12.96
CA VAL A 99 -33.41 -0.32 -14.16
C VAL A 99 -32.44 -1.52 -14.24
N GLN A 100 -32.99 -2.69 -13.90
CA GLN A 100 -32.67 -4.07 -14.34
C GLN A 100 -31.21 -4.58 -14.33
N ASN A 101 -30.99 -5.52 -13.40
CA ASN A 101 -30.03 -6.62 -13.47
C ASN A 101 -29.79 -7.16 -14.90
N GLN A 102 -28.56 -7.03 -15.39
CA GLN A 102 -27.75 -8.10 -15.99
C GLN A 102 -26.36 -7.57 -16.37
N HIS A 103 -25.33 -8.31 -15.93
CA HIS A 103 -23.91 -8.17 -16.29
C HIS A 103 -23.12 -7.03 -15.62
N VAL A 104 -22.71 -7.26 -14.37
CA VAL A 104 -21.42 -6.71 -13.92
C VAL A 104 -20.35 -7.48 -14.68
N ASP A 105 -19.82 -6.87 -15.76
CA ASP A 105 -18.64 -7.38 -16.45
C ASP A 105 -17.48 -7.35 -15.46
N PHE A 106 -17.27 -8.52 -14.88
CA PHE A 106 -16.03 -9.02 -14.32
C PHE A 106 -14.88 -8.60 -15.24
N PHE A 107 -14.19 -7.52 -14.87
CA PHE A 107 -13.07 -6.96 -15.61
C PHE A 107 -11.80 -7.78 -15.36
N ASP A 108 -11.86 -9.08 -15.63
CA ASP A 108 -10.68 -9.90 -15.87
C ASP A 108 -10.70 -10.26 -17.35
N ASP A 109 -10.02 -9.43 -18.13
CA ASP A 109 -9.42 -9.73 -19.43
C ASP A 109 -10.21 -10.64 -20.37
N LEU A 110 -11.12 -10.05 -21.16
CA LEU A 110 -11.46 -10.62 -22.47
C LEU A 110 -10.14 -10.86 -23.23
N PRO A 111 -9.76 -12.12 -23.55
CA PRO A 111 -8.52 -12.37 -24.24
C PRO A 111 -8.59 -11.74 -25.64
N VAL A 112 -7.67 -10.82 -25.94
CA VAL A 112 -7.46 -10.39 -27.32
C VAL A 112 -7.01 -11.62 -28.12
N ARG A 113 -7.49 -11.77 -29.36
CA ARG A 113 -7.20 -12.91 -30.24
C ARG A 113 -5.71 -13.29 -30.17
N GLY A 114 -5.39 -14.38 -29.44
CA GLY A 114 -4.02 -14.87 -29.25
C GLY A 114 -3.45 -14.82 -27.83
N THR A 115 -4.14 -14.22 -26.84
CA THR A 115 -3.73 -14.27 -25.43
C THR A 115 -4.57 -15.28 -24.63
N ARG A 116 -3.99 -15.81 -23.55
CA ARG A 116 -4.67 -16.70 -22.60
C ARG A 116 -5.27 -15.87 -21.47
N ALA A 117 -6.34 -16.35 -20.83
CA ALA A 117 -6.91 -15.66 -19.68
C ALA A 117 -5.88 -15.58 -18.54
N ILE A 118 -5.93 -14.50 -17.75
CA ILE A 118 -4.99 -14.31 -16.63
C ILE A 118 -5.09 -15.46 -15.62
N PHE A 119 -6.30 -15.99 -15.44
CA PHE A 119 -6.58 -17.17 -14.61
C PHE A 119 -5.76 -18.41 -15.04
N ASP A 120 -5.72 -18.71 -16.34
CA ASP A 120 -4.92 -19.82 -16.89
C ASP A 120 -3.42 -19.62 -16.66
N VAL A 121 -2.96 -18.36 -16.65
CA VAL A 121 -1.56 -18.02 -16.40
C VAL A 121 -1.21 -18.31 -14.93
N TYR A 122 -2.05 -17.88 -13.98
CA TYR A 122 -1.84 -18.15 -12.56
C TYR A 122 -1.80 -19.64 -12.25
N GLU A 123 -2.75 -20.42 -12.76
CA GLU A 123 -2.77 -21.88 -12.52
C GLU A 123 -1.55 -22.57 -13.13
N ARG A 124 -1.11 -22.15 -14.32
CA ARG A 124 0.06 -22.72 -14.99
C ARG A 124 1.38 -22.33 -14.30
N CYS A 125 1.44 -21.16 -13.69
CA CYS A 125 2.58 -20.72 -12.89
C CYS A 125 2.58 -21.33 -11.48
N ASN A 126 1.50 -21.98 -11.04
CA ASN A 126 1.37 -22.57 -9.71
C ASN A 126 2.10 -23.92 -9.54
N VAL A 127 2.94 -24.34 -10.50
CA VAL A 127 3.58 -25.68 -10.49
C VAL A 127 4.91 -25.74 -9.74
N THR A 128 5.50 -24.63 -9.30
CA THR A 128 6.74 -24.71 -8.49
C THR A 128 6.86 -23.60 -7.45
N VAL A 129 6.25 -23.82 -6.29
CA VAL A 129 6.88 -23.50 -5.00
C VAL A 129 6.72 -24.72 -4.10
N LEU A 130 7.40 -25.82 -4.45
CA LEU A 130 7.81 -26.76 -3.42
C LEU A 130 8.94 -26.06 -2.68
N GLU A 131 8.66 -25.47 -1.52
CA GLU A 131 9.71 -25.13 -0.58
C GLU A 131 10.43 -26.44 -0.22
N PRO A 132 11.72 -26.60 -0.51
CA PRO A 132 12.43 -27.81 -0.14
C PRO A 132 12.47 -27.89 1.39
N ILE A 133 11.94 -28.99 1.93
CA ILE A 133 11.79 -29.19 3.38
C ILE A 133 13.14 -29.53 4.06
N SER A 134 14.28 -29.41 3.37
CA SER A 134 15.62 -29.62 3.94
C SER A 134 16.74 -29.20 2.97
N TYR A 135 17.86 -28.73 3.52
CA TYR A 135 19.00 -28.07 2.84
C TYR A 135 20.05 -29.02 2.21
N GLU A 136 19.81 -30.33 2.11
CA GLU A 136 20.86 -31.27 1.64
C GLU A 136 20.84 -31.60 0.14
N GLU A 137 19.87 -31.13 -0.64
CA GLU A 137 19.74 -31.52 -2.06
C GLU A 137 20.30 -30.51 -3.09
N GLU A 138 21.10 -29.52 -2.69
CA GLU A 138 21.73 -28.57 -3.65
C GLU A 138 23.13 -28.95 -4.15
N LYS A 139 23.61 -30.18 -3.93
CA LYS A 139 24.93 -30.61 -4.44
C LYS A 139 24.91 -31.55 -5.64
N LYS A 140 23.74 -31.88 -6.21
CA LYS A 140 23.67 -32.83 -7.34
C LYS A 140 23.53 -32.18 -8.73
N CYS A 141 23.33 -30.87 -8.79
CA CYS A 141 23.14 -30.14 -10.06
C CYS A 141 24.35 -29.28 -10.49
N LEU A 142 25.45 -29.24 -9.71
CA LEU A 142 26.64 -28.43 -10.03
C LEU A 142 27.86 -29.19 -10.58
N ASP A 143 27.80 -30.52 -10.72
CA ASP A 143 28.92 -31.33 -11.25
C ASP A 143 28.69 -31.87 -12.69
N LYS A 144 27.70 -31.39 -13.43
CA LYS A 144 27.44 -31.84 -14.82
C LYS A 144 27.52 -30.76 -15.90
N SER A 145 28.08 -29.58 -15.60
CA SER A 145 28.29 -28.49 -16.58
C SER A 145 29.75 -28.14 -16.85
N TYR A 146 30.71 -28.93 -16.36
CA TYR A 146 32.10 -28.92 -16.82
C TYR A 146 32.61 -30.36 -16.96
N GLY A 147 32.50 -30.95 -18.14
CA GLY A 147 33.14 -32.25 -18.41
C GLY A 147 32.59 -33.01 -19.61
N SER A 148 33.26 -32.80 -20.75
CA SER A 148 33.24 -33.57 -22.02
C SER A 148 32.08 -33.32 -22.98
#